data_AF-A0A0X3BHP6-F1
#
_entry.id   AF-A0A0X3BHP6-F1
#
_cell.length_a   1.000
_cell.length_b   1.000
_cell.length_c   1.000
_cell.angle_alpha   90.00
_cell.angle_beta   90.00
_cell.angle_gamma   90.00
#
_symmetry.space_group_name_H-M   'P 1'
#
loop_
_entity.id
_entity.type
_entity.pdbx_description
1 polymer ?
#
loop_
_entity_poly.entity_id
_entity_poly.type
_entity_poly.pdbx_seq_one_letter_code
_entity_poly.pdbx_strand_id
1 'polypeptide(L)'
;MMARGIIRRMLVQFHREWTALRESESGEAWITTANALLDRYSHQLYDIVCDTEAIVGEDLAVEIRCLSADMIKTTNILIMIGCEEECRERGDTLAKEALRHAERCLVKLAGRREREEETR
;
A
#
# COMPACT_ATOMS: atom_id res chain seq x y z
N MET A 1 -2.57 -18.17 -3.94
CA MET A 1 -1.24 -18.07 -3.30
C MET A 1 -0.38 -16.98 -3.94
N MET A 2 -0.33 -16.90 -5.28
CA MET A 2 0.43 -15.87 -6.00
C MET A 2 -0.14 -14.45 -5.86
N ALA A 3 -1.45 -14.25 -5.99
CA ALA A 3 -2.08 -12.91 -5.94
C ALA A 3 -1.78 -12.15 -4.63
N ARG A 4 -2.05 -12.75 -3.47
CA ARG A 4 -1.67 -12.16 -2.16
C ARG A 4 -0.17 -11.90 -2.03
N GLY A 5 0.67 -12.76 -2.62
CA GLY A 5 2.12 -12.55 -2.66
C GLY A 5 2.53 -11.34 -3.50
N ILE A 6 1.85 -11.09 -4.62
CA ILE A 6 2.05 -9.92 -5.48
C ILE A 6 1.62 -8.66 -4.73
N ILE A 7 0.40 -8.62 -4.20
CA ILE A 7 -0.11 -7.49 -3.41
C ILE A 7 0.83 -7.18 -2.24
N ARG A 8 1.23 -8.20 -1.47
CA ARG A 8 2.19 -8.04 -0.37
C ARG A 8 3.49 -7.39 -0.84
N ARG A 9 4.07 -7.84 -1.95
CA ARG A 9 5.32 -7.26 -2.49
C ARG A 9 5.13 -5.80 -2.87
N MET A 10 4.02 -5.45 -3.50
CA MET A 10 3.71 -4.06 -3.88
C MET A 10 3.59 -3.15 -2.65
N LEU A 11 2.88 -3.60 -1.62
CA LEU A 11 2.73 -2.86 -0.36
C LEU A 11 4.07 -2.63 0.35
N VAL A 12 4.91 -3.66 0.42
CA VAL A 12 6.27 -3.56 1.00
C VAL A 12 7.15 -2.64 0.15
N GLN A 13 7.02 -2.70 -1.17
CA GLN A 13 7.78 -1.84 -2.07
C GLN A 13 7.37 -0.37 -1.90
N PHE A 14 6.07 -0.08 -1.84
CA PHE A 14 5.57 1.26 -1.53
C PHE A 14 6.16 1.80 -0.22
N HIS A 15 6.06 1.03 0.87
CA HIS A 15 6.61 1.46 2.15
C HIS A 15 8.12 1.79 2.06
N ARG A 16 8.90 0.95 1.36
CA ARG A 16 10.35 1.16 1.19
C ARG A 16 10.65 2.40 0.37
N GLU A 17 9.97 2.57 -0.77
CA GLU A 17 10.17 3.74 -1.63
C GLU A 17 9.73 5.03 -0.93
N TRP A 18 8.64 4.98 -0.17
CA TRP A 18 8.21 6.10 0.67
C TRP A 18 9.25 6.45 1.73
N THR A 19 9.79 5.46 2.44
CA THR A 19 10.82 5.68 3.47
C THR A 19 12.09 6.30 2.87
N ALA A 20 12.54 5.80 1.71
CA ALA A 20 13.68 6.35 1.01
C ALA A 20 13.43 7.80 0.55
N LEU A 21 12.23 8.09 0.04
CA LEU A 21 11.85 9.45 -0.34
C LEU A 21 11.81 10.38 0.88
N ARG A 22 11.20 9.93 1.99
CA ARG A 22 11.09 10.70 3.24
C ARG A 22 12.45 11.15 3.79
N GLU A 23 13.49 10.34 3.61
CA GLU A 23 14.86 10.63 4.05
C GLU A 23 15.66 11.52 3.07
N SER A 24 15.13 11.78 1.88
CA SER A 24 15.77 12.61 0.86
C SER A 24 15.60 14.12 1.11
N GLU A 25 16.30 14.93 0.30
CA GLU A 25 16.28 16.39 0.40
C GLU A 25 14.88 16.98 0.18
N SER A 26 14.52 17.95 1.02
CA SER A 26 13.24 18.67 1.02
C SER A 26 13.11 19.67 -0.14
N GLY A 27 11.87 20.03 -0.49
CA GLY A 27 11.57 21.08 -1.46
C GLY A 27 10.42 20.72 -2.42
N GLU A 28 10.17 21.60 -3.38
CA GLU A 28 9.07 21.45 -4.35
C GLU A 28 9.20 20.16 -5.21
N ALA A 29 10.44 19.82 -5.58
CA ALA A 29 10.73 18.57 -6.28
C ALA A 29 10.40 17.33 -5.43
N TRP A 30 10.59 17.42 -4.11
CA TRP A 30 10.25 16.37 -3.16
C TRP A 30 8.72 16.15 -3.13
N ILE A 31 7.94 17.23 -3.01
CA ILE A 31 6.47 17.17 -3.01
C ILE A 31 5.94 16.57 -4.32
N THR A 32 6.51 17.00 -5.45
CA THR A 32 6.14 16.45 -6.76
C THR A 32 6.43 14.95 -6.85
N THR A 33 7.58 14.52 -6.33
CA THR A 33 7.96 13.10 -6.30
C THR A 33 7.07 12.29 -5.37
N ALA A 34 6.71 12.85 -4.20
CA ALA A 34 5.80 12.22 -3.24
C ALA A 34 4.41 12.02 -3.83
N ASN A 35 3.87 13.04 -4.50
CA ASN A 35 2.59 12.96 -5.20
C ASN A 35 2.62 11.91 -6.32
N ALA A 36 3.66 11.89 -7.15
CA ALA A 36 3.79 10.89 -8.21
C ALA A 36 3.90 9.46 -7.67
N LEU A 37 4.57 9.28 -6.53
CA LEU A 37 4.69 7.98 -5.87
C LEU A 37 3.32 7.47 -5.37
N LEU A 38 2.57 8.34 -4.66
CA LEU A 38 1.24 8.02 -4.15
C LEU A 38 0.25 7.75 -5.29
N ASP A 39 0.25 8.59 -6.32
CA ASP A 39 -0.58 8.43 -7.51
C ASP A 39 -0.34 7.07 -8.18
N ARG A 40 0.92 6.75 -8.47
CA ARG A 40 1.28 5.48 -9.10
C ARG A 40 0.83 4.27 -8.28
N TYR A 41 1.12 4.26 -6.98
CA TYR A 41 0.75 3.12 -6.13
C TYR A 41 -0.75 3.00 -5.92
N SER A 42 -1.48 4.11 -5.90
CA SER A 42 -2.94 4.06 -5.78
C SER A 42 -3.60 3.35 -6.96
N HIS A 43 -3.17 3.66 -8.20
CA HIS A 43 -3.65 3.00 -9.40
C HIS A 43 -3.23 1.54 -9.44
N GLN A 44 -1.94 1.26 -9.21
CA GLN A 44 -1.44 -0.11 -9.25
C GLN A 44 -2.13 -1.02 -8.23
N LEU A 45 -2.41 -0.52 -7.02
CA LEU A 45 -3.13 -1.27 -5.99
C LEU A 45 -4.60 -1.48 -6.35
N TYR A 46 -5.24 -0.48 -6.96
CA TYR A 46 -6.62 -0.61 -7.44
C TYR A 46 -6.73 -1.65 -8.56
N ASP A 47 -5.85 -1.57 -9.56
CA ASP A 47 -5.87 -2.46 -10.71
C ASP A 47 -5.63 -3.91 -10.28
N ILE A 48 -4.59 -4.17 -9.48
CA ILE A 48 -4.28 -5.54 -9.06
C ILE A 48 -5.38 -6.14 -8.18
N VAL A 49 -6.06 -5.33 -7.37
CA VAL A 49 -7.13 -5.85 -6.51
C VAL A 49 -8.38 -6.14 -7.33
N CYS A 50 -8.72 -5.32 -8.32
CA CYS A 50 -9.79 -5.60 -9.27
C CYS A 50 -9.52 -6.90 -10.05
N ASP A 51 -8.29 -7.10 -10.53
CA ASP A 51 -7.90 -8.30 -11.28
C ASP A 51 -7.92 -9.58 -10.42
N THR A 52 -7.75 -9.43 -9.11
CA THR A 52 -7.54 -10.58 -8.21
C THR A 52 -8.60 -10.75 -7.13
N GLU A 53 -9.67 -9.94 -7.14
CA GLU A 53 -10.72 -9.88 -6.11
C GLU A 53 -11.28 -11.27 -5.77
N ALA A 54 -11.68 -12.03 -6.79
CA ALA A 54 -12.22 -13.38 -6.64
C ALA A 54 -11.24 -14.38 -5.99
N ILE A 55 -9.93 -14.11 -6.04
CA ILE A 55 -8.87 -14.99 -5.54
C ILE A 55 -8.44 -14.59 -4.12
N VAL A 56 -8.36 -13.29 -3.84
CA VAL A 56 -7.81 -12.78 -2.57
C VAL A 56 -8.85 -12.72 -1.46
N GLY A 57 -10.14 -12.74 -1.82
CA GLY A 57 -11.29 -12.68 -0.93
C GLY A 57 -11.69 -11.24 -0.62
N GLU A 58 -13.00 -11.03 -0.41
CA GLU A 58 -13.64 -9.73 -0.31
C GLU A 58 -13.02 -8.82 0.76
N ASP A 59 -12.77 -9.32 1.98
CA ASP A 59 -12.20 -8.50 3.06
C ASP A 59 -10.89 -7.83 2.68
N LEU A 60 -9.96 -8.61 2.11
CA LEU A 60 -8.66 -8.09 1.69
C LEU A 60 -8.82 -7.19 0.48
N ALA A 61 -9.75 -7.51 -0.42
CA ALA A 61 -9.99 -6.68 -1.59
C ALA A 61 -10.51 -5.29 -1.21
N VAL A 62 -11.47 -5.22 -0.28
CA VAL A 62 -12.00 -3.97 0.26
C VAL A 62 -10.90 -3.15 0.91
N GLU A 63 -10.05 -3.75 1.73
CA GLU A 63 -8.96 -3.04 2.40
C GLU A 63 -7.95 -2.42 1.45
N ILE A 64 -7.54 -3.16 0.43
CA ILE A 64 -6.60 -2.63 -0.57
C ILE A 64 -7.25 -1.50 -1.39
N ARG A 65 -8.54 -1.62 -1.71
CA ARG A 65 -9.30 -0.52 -2.35
C ARG A 65 -9.38 0.72 -1.46
N CYS A 66 -9.64 0.55 -0.16
CA CYS A 66 -9.67 1.66 0.79
C CYS A 66 -8.31 2.36 0.84
N LEU A 67 -7.21 1.59 0.96
CA LEU A 67 -5.86 2.14 0.95
C LEU A 67 -5.56 2.91 -0.35
N SER A 68 -5.91 2.35 -1.51
CA SER A 68 -5.78 3.04 -2.81
C SER A 68 -6.57 4.36 -2.83
N ALA A 69 -7.82 4.35 -2.38
CA ALA A 69 -8.64 5.55 -2.31
C ALA A 69 -8.03 6.62 -1.38
N ASP A 70 -7.46 6.22 -0.25
CA ASP A 70 -6.84 7.16 0.68
C ASP A 70 -5.50 7.71 0.16
N MET A 71 -4.76 6.95 -0.64
CA MET A 71 -3.61 7.47 -1.42
C MET A 71 -4.04 8.53 -2.44
N ILE A 72 -5.11 8.31 -3.20
CA ILE A 72 -5.65 9.29 -4.17
C ILE A 72 -6.11 10.57 -3.45
N LYS A 73 -6.90 10.42 -2.38
CA LYS A 73 -7.35 11.55 -1.57
C LYS A 73 -6.16 12.35 -1.04
N THR A 74 -5.13 11.66 -0.56
CA THR A 74 -3.91 12.30 -0.05
C THR A 74 -3.21 13.05 -1.17
N THR A 75 -2.99 12.44 -2.34
CA THR A 75 -2.41 13.13 -3.51
C THR A 75 -3.16 14.42 -3.86
N ASN A 76 -4.49 14.37 -3.90
CA ASN A 76 -5.32 15.56 -4.18
C ASN A 76 -5.15 16.66 -3.13
N ILE A 77 -5.15 16.29 -1.85
CA ILE A 77 -4.96 17.24 -0.75
C ILE A 77 -3.55 17.86 -0.80
N LEU A 78 -2.53 17.06 -1.06
CA LEU A 78 -1.14 17.52 -1.09
C LEU A 78 -0.85 18.44 -2.27
N ILE A 79 -1.45 18.19 -3.44
CA ILE A 79 -1.41 19.12 -4.58
C ILE A 79 -2.06 20.46 -4.20
N MET A 80 -3.16 20.44 -3.45
CA MET A 80 -3.87 21.66 -3.05
C MET A 80 -3.15 22.46 -1.95
N ILE A 81 -2.54 21.80 -0.99
CA ILE A 81 -1.89 22.46 0.16
C ILE A 81 -0.46 22.89 -0.20
N GLY A 82 0.30 22.05 -0.91
CA GLY A 82 1.72 22.30 -1.20
C GLY A 82 2.61 22.33 0.06
N CYS A 83 2.15 21.77 1.19
CA CYS A 83 2.91 21.70 2.43
C CYS A 83 3.66 20.37 2.53
N GLU A 84 4.98 20.45 2.65
CA GLU A 84 5.84 19.29 2.76
C GLU A 84 5.64 18.50 4.07
N GLU A 85 5.47 19.19 5.19
CA GLU A 85 5.32 18.54 6.50
C GLU A 85 4.03 17.70 6.54
N GLU A 86 2.91 18.28 6.08
CA GLU A 86 1.64 17.57 5.95
C GLU A 86 1.75 16.38 4.98
N CYS A 87 2.50 16.55 3.88
CA CYS A 87 2.81 15.47 2.94
C CYS A 87 3.56 14.31 3.59
N ARG A 88 4.58 14.62 4.40
CA ARG A 88 5.35 13.63 5.14
C ARG A 88 4.47 12.87 6.12
N GLU A 89 3.68 13.58 6.94
CA GLU A 89 2.84 12.95 7.96
C GLU A 89 1.77 12.02 7.36
N ARG A 90 1.07 12.50 6.32
CA ARG A 90 0.03 11.70 5.67
C ARG A 90 0.60 10.49 4.95
N GLY A 91 1.69 10.66 4.21
CA GLY A 91 2.31 9.52 3.54
C GLY A 91 2.97 8.54 4.51
N ASP A 92 3.52 8.99 5.65
CA ASP A 92 3.99 8.10 6.73
C ASP A 92 2.85 7.25 7.29
N THR A 93 1.65 7.82 7.41
CA THR A 93 0.45 7.09 7.83
C THR A 93 0.09 6.01 6.80
N LEU A 94 0.03 6.36 5.52
CA LEU A 94 -0.25 5.41 4.43
C LEU A 94 0.81 4.30 4.34
N ALA A 95 2.08 4.62 4.52
CA ALA A 95 3.17 3.64 4.50
C ALA A 95 3.03 2.62 5.64
N LYS A 96 2.67 3.07 6.86
CA LYS A 96 2.39 2.18 8.00
C LYS A 96 1.17 1.29 7.73
N GLU A 97 0.11 1.84 7.14
CA GLU A 97 -1.08 1.05 6.77
C GLU A 97 -0.75 0.00 5.72
N ALA A 98 0.04 0.36 4.70
CA ALA A 98 0.50 -0.59 3.69
C ALA A 98 1.26 -1.77 4.30
N LEU A 99 2.14 -1.54 5.27
CA LEU A 99 2.81 -2.62 6.00
C LEU A 99 1.82 -3.51 6.78
N ARG A 100 0.85 -2.91 7.48
CA ARG A 100 -0.19 -3.67 8.19
C ARG A 100 -0.96 -4.59 7.23
N HIS A 101 -1.36 -4.09 6.06
CA HIS A 101 -2.03 -4.91 5.05
C HIS A 101 -1.09 -5.99 4.46
N ALA A 102 0.21 -5.70 4.32
CA ALA A 102 1.21 -6.67 3.86
C ALA A 102 1.38 -7.84 4.85
N GLU A 103 1.31 -7.57 6.16
CA GLU A 103 1.32 -8.61 7.20
C GLU A 103 0.05 -9.46 7.15
N ARG A 104 -1.12 -8.84 6.95
CA ARG A 104 -2.39 -9.56 6.81
C ARG A 104 -2.43 -10.49 5.60
N CYS A 105 -1.70 -10.18 4.54
CA CYS A 105 -1.52 -11.09 3.41
C CYS A 105 -0.85 -12.42 3.82
N LEU A 106 -0.10 -12.46 4.94
CA LEU A 106 0.57 -13.65 5.48
C LEU A 106 -0.31 -14.47 6.43
N VAL A 107 -1.23 -13.85 7.19
CA VAL A 107 -1.98 -14.51 8.28
C VAL A 107 -2.83 -15.70 7.79
N LYS A 108 -3.43 -15.62 6.59
CA LYS A 108 -4.15 -16.77 5.99
C LYS A 108 -3.24 -17.82 5.34
N LEU A 109 -1.93 -17.58 5.20
CA LEU A 109 -0.97 -18.61 4.76
C LEU A 109 -0.55 -19.51 5.93
N ALA A 110 -0.42 -18.96 7.15
CA ALA A 110 -0.02 -19.71 8.34
C ALA A 110 -1.09 -20.74 8.77
N GLY A 111 -2.35 -20.33 8.90
CA GLY A 111 -3.45 -21.22 9.30
C GLY A 111 -3.87 -22.28 8.26
N ARG A 112 -3.19 -22.36 7.11
CA ARG A 112 -3.36 -23.47 6.14
C ARG A 112 -2.24 -24.51 6.28
N ARG A 113 -1.03 -24.08 6.69
CA ARG A 113 0.11 -24.95 6.97
C ARG A 113 -0.12 -25.83 8.20
N GLU A 114 -0.71 -25.27 9.25
CA GLU A 114 -1.09 -26.02 10.46
C GLU A 114 -2.12 -27.11 10.15
N ARG A 115 -3.09 -26.84 9.26
CA ARG A 115 -4.12 -27.83 8.86
C ARG A 115 -3.58 -28.95 7.96
N GLU A 116 -2.55 -28.69 7.17
CA GLU A 116 -1.87 -29.71 6.35
C GLU A 116 -0.87 -30.56 7.15
N GLU A 117 -0.36 -30.05 8.29
CA GLU A 117 0.47 -30.81 9.23
C GLU A 117 -0.36 -31.65 10.21
N GLU A 118 -1.58 -31.25 10.57
CA GLU A 118 -2.52 -32.06 11.37
C GLU A 118 -3.13 -33.26 10.63
N THR A 119 -3.00 -33.32 9.30
CA THR A 119 -3.54 -34.41 8.46
C THR A 119 -2.48 -35.38 7.90
N ARG A 120 -1.24 -35.33 8.41
CA ARG A 120 -0.18 -36.31 8.12
C ARG A 120 0.17 -37.14 9.35
#